data_AF-B5W5W6-F1
#
_entry.id   AF-B5W5W6-F1
#
_cell.length_a   1.000
_cell.length_b   1.000
_cell.length_c   1.000
_cell.angle_alpha   90.00
_cell.angle_beta   90.00
_cell.angle_gamma   90.00
#
_symmetry.space_group_name_H-M   'P 1'
#
loop_
_entity.id
_entity.type
_entity.pdbx_description
1 polymer ?
#
loop_
_entity_poly.entity_id
_entity_poly.type
_entity_poly.pdbx_seq_one_letter_code
_entity_poly.pdbx_strand_id
1 'polypeptide(L)'
;MPKLLPVISLHTGNFSNFLLGYGGTCVELDTPEWFNYLRKNKSFSVELNGKRFTACKKTSINGFAYWNLKGWDGKINHHIYIGKSDQTTNEKIQQAAIAMFYRCNPKLA
;
A
#
# COMPACT_ATOMS: atom_id res chain seq x y z
N MET A 1 -3.17 9.53 20.95
CA MET A 1 -3.63 9.72 19.55
C MET A 1 -3.09 8.58 18.71
N PRO A 2 -3.91 7.88 17.88
CA PRO A 2 -3.38 6.88 16.97
C PRO A 2 -2.41 7.53 15.99
N LYS A 3 -1.19 7.00 15.88
CA LYS A 3 -0.16 7.50 14.96
C LYS A 3 -0.63 7.19 13.53
N LEU A 4 -0.86 8.20 12.69
CA LEU A 4 -1.22 7.94 11.30
C LEU A 4 -0.04 7.25 10.61
N LEU A 5 -0.37 6.26 9.78
CA LEU A 5 0.61 5.54 9.00
C LEU A 5 1.22 6.46 7.93
N PRO A 6 2.52 6.30 7.62
CA PRO A 6 3.08 6.88 6.41
C PRO A 6 2.27 6.46 5.18
N VAL A 7 2.11 7.36 4.21
CA VAL A 7 1.20 7.22 3.07
C VAL A 7 1.94 7.41 1.75
N ILE A 8 1.58 6.59 0.77
CA ILE A 8 1.85 6.82 -0.65
C ILE A 8 0.58 7.42 -1.24
N SER A 9 0.66 8.63 -1.76
CA SER A 9 -0.48 9.30 -2.41
C SER A 9 -0.43 9.10 -3.93
N LEU A 10 -1.48 8.52 -4.47
CA LEU A 10 -1.68 8.27 -5.89
C LEU A 10 -2.86 9.13 -6.33
N HIS A 11 -2.62 10.14 -7.17
CA HIS A 11 -3.67 10.97 -7.74
C HIS A 11 -3.80 10.66 -9.24
N THR A 12 -4.98 10.87 -9.80
CA THR A 12 -5.22 10.71 -11.24
C THR A 12 -4.18 11.51 -12.03
N GLY A 13 -3.33 10.82 -12.78
CA GLY A 13 -2.28 11.42 -13.61
C GLY A 13 -1.02 11.88 -12.86
N ASN A 14 -0.92 11.72 -11.53
CA ASN A 14 0.30 12.01 -10.78
C ASN A 14 0.48 11.02 -9.62
N PHE A 15 1.43 10.09 -9.80
CA PHE A 15 1.77 9.09 -8.80
C PHE A 15 2.95 9.58 -7.96
N SER A 16 2.78 9.63 -6.65
CA SER A 16 3.91 9.89 -5.76
C SER A 16 4.89 8.73 -5.83
N ASN A 17 6.17 9.05 -6.06
CA ASN A 17 7.27 8.12 -5.88
C ASN A 17 7.78 8.08 -4.44
N PHE A 18 7.03 8.64 -3.49
CA PHE A 18 7.44 8.75 -2.10
C PHE A 18 6.37 8.23 -1.13
N LEU A 19 6.86 7.56 -0.10
CA LEU A 19 6.15 7.32 1.15
C LEU A 19 6.42 8.49 2.11
N LEU A 20 5.37 9.20 2.49
CA LEU A 20 5.45 10.38 3.35
C LEU A 20 4.79 10.11 4.70
N GLY A 21 5.35 10.58 5.81
CA GLY A 21 4.77 10.38 7.13
C GLY A 21 5.22 11.39 8.18
N TYR A 22 4.63 11.30 9.36
CA TYR A 22 4.96 12.19 10.48
C TYR A 22 6.43 12.13 10.89
N GLY A 23 6.91 13.24 11.45
CA GLY A 23 8.28 13.36 11.93
C GLY A 23 9.33 13.38 10.82
N GLY A 24 8.97 13.86 9.62
CA GLY A 24 9.90 13.97 8.49
C GLY A 24 10.15 12.65 7.75
N THR A 25 9.28 11.65 7.92
CA THR A 25 9.42 10.41 7.14
C THR A 25 9.20 10.72 5.66
N CYS A 26 10.23 10.52 4.85
CA CYS A 26 10.20 10.64 3.40
C CYS A 26 11.07 9.51 2.84
N VAL A 27 10.47 8.54 2.17
CA VAL A 27 11.18 7.39 1.59
C VAL A 27 10.80 7.29 0.12
N GLU A 28 11.77 7.46 -0.76
CA GLU A 28 11.60 7.24 -2.20
C GLU A 28 11.36 5.76 -2.48
N LEU A 29 10.34 5.44 -3.25
CA LEU A 29 9.95 4.06 -3.59
C LEU A 29 10.97 3.44 -4.54
N ASP A 30 11.00 2.10 -4.58
CA ASP A 30 11.91 1.30 -5.43
C ASP A 30 13.41 1.49 -5.15
N THR A 31 13.74 2.16 -4.05
CA THR A 31 15.11 2.31 -3.55
C THR A 31 15.48 1.27 -2.48
N PRO A 32 16.77 1.05 -2.19
CA PRO A 32 17.19 0.23 -1.05
C PRO A 32 16.56 0.66 0.29
N GLU A 33 16.36 1.97 0.50
CA GLU A 33 15.71 2.57 1.66
C GLU A 33 14.25 2.12 1.77
N TRP A 34 13.53 2.11 0.65
CA TRP A 34 12.17 1.58 0.56
C TRP A 34 12.11 0.10 0.95
N PHE A 35 12.97 -0.73 0.37
CA PHE A 35 12.97 -2.15 0.72
C PHE A 35 13.38 -2.40 2.18
N ASN A 36 14.24 -1.54 2.75
CA ASN A 36 14.56 -1.56 4.17
C ASN A 36 13.38 -1.14 5.05
N TYR A 37 12.63 -0.11 4.64
CA TYR A 37 11.38 0.29 5.27
C TYR A 37 10.41 -0.89 5.31
N LEU A 38 10.22 -1.58 4.17
CA LEU A 38 9.36 -2.75 4.08
C LEU A 38 9.84 -3.91 4.96
N ARG A 39 11.15 -4.11 5.16
CA ARG A 39 11.63 -5.13 6.10
C ARG A 39 11.31 -4.81 7.56
N LYS A 40 11.46 -3.55 7.97
CA LYS A 40 11.31 -3.11 9.38
C LYS A 40 9.87 -2.86 9.80
N ASN A 41 9.01 -2.39 8.90
CA ASN A 41 7.65 -1.94 9.23
C ASN A 41 6.59 -3.02 8.97
N LYS A 42 5.42 -2.86 9.60
CA LYS A 42 4.30 -3.82 9.47
C LYS A 42 3.17 -3.33 8.57
N SER A 43 3.10 -2.01 8.32
CA SER A 43 2.02 -1.42 7.52
C SER A 43 2.38 -0.03 7.04
N PHE A 44 1.76 0.39 5.94
CA PHE A 44 1.70 1.76 5.45
C PHE A 44 0.33 2.01 4.78
N SER A 45 -0.02 3.26 4.55
CA SER A 45 -1.23 3.64 3.81
C SER A 45 -0.94 3.84 2.33
N VAL A 46 -1.93 3.53 1.50
CA VAL A 46 -1.95 3.92 0.08
C VAL A 46 -3.24 4.68 -0.13
N GLU A 47 -3.14 5.90 -0.63
CA GLU A 47 -4.30 6.72 -0.95
C GLU A 47 -4.42 6.81 -2.47
N LEU A 48 -5.59 6.48 -3.02
CA LEU A 48 -5.89 6.65 -4.44
C LEU A 48 -7.19 7.44 -4.58
N ASN A 49 -7.12 8.60 -5.24
CA ASN A 49 -8.27 9.48 -5.50
C ASN A 49 -9.12 9.76 -4.24
N GLY A 50 -8.44 10.09 -3.13
CA GLY A 50 -9.06 10.38 -1.83
C GLY A 50 -9.53 9.16 -1.05
N LYS A 51 -9.45 7.94 -1.60
CA LYS A 51 -9.75 6.70 -0.89
C LYS A 51 -8.48 6.11 -0.29
N ARG A 52 -8.47 5.88 1.02
CA ARG A 52 -7.33 5.32 1.75
C ARG A 52 -7.47 3.81 1.95
N PHE A 53 -6.41 3.09 1.62
CA PHE A 53 -6.23 1.66 1.84
C PHE A 53 -5.04 1.42 2.78
N THR A 54 -4.98 0.23 3.37
CA THR A 54 -3.87 -0.15 4.26
C THR A 54 -3.11 -1.32 3.66
N ALA A 55 -1.84 -1.11 3.35
CA ALA A 55 -0.92 -2.18 3.04
C ALA A 55 -0.42 -2.80 4.36
N CYS A 56 -0.51 -4.12 4.49
CA CYS A 56 -0.05 -4.85 5.68
C CYS A 56 0.92 -5.95 5.29
N LYS A 57 1.95 -6.14 6.11
CA LYS A 57 2.79 -7.33 6.08
C LYS A 57 2.05 -8.50 6.74
N LYS A 58 2.05 -9.64 6.08
CA LYS A 58 1.50 -10.92 6.55
C LYS A 58 2.55 -12.01 6.41
N THR A 59 2.39 -13.07 7.20
CA THR A 59 3.17 -14.30 7.06
C THR A 59 2.32 -15.32 6.32
N SER A 60 2.90 -15.95 5.30
CA SER A 60 2.30 -17.06 4.56
C SER A 60 2.31 -18.34 5.39
N ILE A 61 1.45 -19.30 5.05
CA ILE A 61 1.48 -20.65 5.62
C ILE A 61 2.84 -21.33 5.40
N ASN A 62 3.54 -20.99 4.30
CA ASN A 62 4.88 -21.50 3.99
C ASN A 62 6.00 -20.65 4.65
N GLY A 63 5.68 -19.85 5.68
CA GLY A 63 6.66 -19.12 6.49
C GLY A 63 7.23 -17.84 5.89
N PHE A 64 7.02 -17.55 4.61
CA PHE A 64 7.52 -16.30 4.00
C PHE A 64 6.63 -15.09 4.30
N ALA A 65 7.24 -13.92 4.49
CA ALA A 65 6.51 -12.67 4.65
C ALA A 65 6.15 -12.04 3.30
N TYR A 66 4.94 -11.47 3.20
CA TYR A 66 4.44 -10.79 2.02
C TYR A 66 3.57 -9.57 2.40
N TRP A 67 3.32 -8.71 1.43
CA TRP A 67 2.50 -7.51 1.55
C TRP A 67 1.18 -7.69 0.84
N ASN A 68 0.10 -7.29 1.52
CA ASN A 68 -1.22 -7.22 0.93
C ASN A 68 -1.86 -5.85 1.14
N LEU A 69 -2.57 -5.36 0.14
CA LEU A 69 -3.42 -4.19 0.27
C LEU A 69 -4.79 -4.62 0.80
N LYS A 70 -5.31 -3.90 1.79
CA LYS A 70 -6.63 -4.12 2.36
C LYS A 70 -7.56 -2.95 2.04
N GLY A 71 -8.78 -3.27 1.63
CA GLY A 71 -9.84 -2.28 1.39
C GLY A 71 -11.20 -2.83 1.83
N TRP A 72 -12.14 -1.94 2.12
CA TRP A 72 -13.52 -2.28 2.46
C TRP A 72 -14.46 -1.61 1.45
N ASP A 73 -15.45 -2.36 0.98
CA ASP A 73 -16.40 -1.91 -0.06
C ASP A 73 -17.77 -1.50 0.48
N GLY A 74 -17.97 -1.52 1.80
CA GLY A 74 -19.28 -1.36 2.42
C GLY A 74 -19.85 -2.66 3.00
N LYS A 75 -19.34 -3.81 2.58
CA LYS A 75 -19.88 -5.14 2.92
C LYS A 75 -18.80 -6.11 3.36
N ILE A 76 -17.72 -6.25 2.59
CA ILE A 76 -16.66 -7.21 2.85
C ILE A 76 -15.27 -6.56 2.82
N ASN A 77 -14.31 -7.22 3.49
CA ASN A 77 -12.91 -6.84 3.43
C ASN A 77 -12.23 -7.54 2.25
N HIS A 78 -11.69 -6.73 1.35
CA HIS A 78 -10.92 -7.18 0.21
C HIS A 78 -9.43 -7.20 0.53
N HIS A 79 -8.73 -8.14 -0.09
CA HIS A 79 -7.29 -8.30 0.05
C HIS A 79 -6.68 -8.51 -1.33
N ILE A 80 -5.69 -7.69 -1.69
CA ILE A 80 -4.93 -7.84 -2.93
C ILE A 80 -3.47 -8.07 -2.56
N TYR A 81 -2.89 -9.15 -3.07
CA TYR A 81 -1.46 -9.44 -2.91
C TYR A 81 -0.65 -8.41 -3.71
N ILE A 82 0.40 -7.85 -3.09
CA ILE A 82 1.32 -6.92 -3.77
C ILE A 82 2.63 -7.65 -4.12
N GLY A 83 3.25 -8.31 -3.14
CA GLY A 83 4.57 -8.92 -3.31
C GLY A 83 5.23 -9.29 -1.98
N LYS A 84 6.36 -10.01 -2.05
CA LYS A 84 7.34 -10.01 -0.95
C LYS A 84 7.97 -8.62 -0.81
N SER A 85 8.65 -8.34 0.30
CA SER A 85 9.20 -7.00 0.55
C SER A 85 10.13 -6.51 -0.57
N ASP A 86 10.97 -7.38 -1.14
CA ASP A 86 11.86 -7.12 -2.28
C ASP A 86 11.14 -7.02 -3.64
N GLN A 87 9.84 -7.33 -3.67
CA GLN A 87 9.02 -7.35 -4.87
C GLN A 87 7.90 -6.30 -4.85
N THR A 88 7.65 -5.65 -3.72
CA THR A 88 6.63 -4.61 -3.53
C THR A 88 7.14 -3.31 -4.12
N THR A 89 7.10 -3.19 -5.45
CA THR A 89 7.53 -2.00 -6.18
C THR A 89 6.43 -0.94 -6.25
N ASN A 90 6.78 0.29 -6.63
CA ASN A 90 5.82 1.35 -6.89
C ASN A 90 4.77 0.92 -7.92
N GLU A 91 5.20 0.31 -9.03
CA GLU A 91 4.31 -0.22 -10.07
C GLU A 91 3.29 -1.22 -9.49
N LYS A 92 3.72 -2.19 -8.67
CA LYS A 92 2.79 -3.16 -8.07
C LYS A 92 1.87 -2.55 -7.04
N ILE A 93 2.32 -1.52 -6.32
CA ILE A 93 1.46 -0.75 -5.41
C ILE A 93 0.38 -0.04 -6.21
N GLN A 94 0.73 0.61 -7.33
CA GLN A 94 -0.23 1.29 -8.20
C GLN A 94 -1.24 0.31 -8.79
N GLN A 95 -0.79 -0.81 -9.34
CA GLN A 95 -1.66 -1.87 -9.87
C GLN A 95 -2.63 -2.39 -8.80
N ALA A 96 -2.12 -2.68 -7.59
CA ALA A 96 -2.94 -3.14 -6.49
C ALA A 96 -3.93 -2.07 -6.00
N ALA A 97 -3.54 -0.80 -5.96
CA ALA A 97 -4.39 0.31 -5.55
C ALA A 97 -5.53 0.55 -6.54
N ILE A 98 -5.23 0.55 -7.84
CA ILE A 98 -6.22 0.68 -8.91
C ILE A 98 -7.21 -0.48 -8.85
N ALA A 99 -6.71 -1.72 -8.79
CA ALA A 99 -7.57 -2.90 -8.67
C ALA A 99 -8.44 -2.88 -7.41
N MET A 100 -7.89 -2.44 -6.27
CA MET A 100 -8.65 -2.28 -5.02
C MET A 100 -9.71 -1.19 -5.14
N PHE A 101 -9.39 -0.07 -5.81
CA PHE A 101 -10.30 1.04 -6.00
C PHE A 101 -11.54 0.62 -6.80
N TYR A 102 -11.38 -0.07 -7.92
CA TYR A 102 -12.52 -0.59 -8.69
C TYR A 102 -13.29 -1.67 -7.93
N ARG A 103 -12.58 -2.60 -7.28
CA ARG A 103 -13.22 -3.66 -6.48
C ARG A 103 -14.05 -3.11 -5.33
N CYS A 104 -13.60 -2.04 -4.67
CA CYS A 104 -14.35 -1.36 -3.62
C CYS A 104 -15.33 -0.30 -4.12
N ASN A 105 -15.42 -0.06 -5.43
CA ASN A 105 -16.35 0.88 -6.06
C ASN A 105 -16.86 0.30 -7.40
N PRO A 106 -17.61 -0.82 -7.39
CA PRO A 106 -17.96 -1.56 -8.61
C PRO A 106 -18.79 -0.77 -9.62
N LYS A 107 -19.41 0.35 -9.21
CA LYS A 107 -20.14 1.25 -10.12
C LYS A 107 -19.23 2.05 -11.06
N LEU A 108 -17.92 2.09 -10.79
CA LEU A 108 -16.91 2.79 -11.59
C LEU A 108 -16.09 1.84 -12.47
N ALA A 109 -16.28 0.52 -12.33
CA ALA A 109 -15.50 -0.51 -13.02
C ALA A 109 -16.01 -0.77 -14.44
#